data_AF-A0A0F8W011-F1
#
_entry.id   AF-A0A0F8W011-F1
#
_cell.length_a   1.000
_cell.length_b   1.000
_cell.length_c   1.000
_cell.angle_alpha   90.00
_cell.angle_beta   90.00
_cell.angle_gamma   90.00
#
_symmetry.space_group_name_H-M   'P 1'
#
loop_
_entity.id
_entity.type
_entity.pdbx_description
1 polymer ?
#
loop_
_entity_poly.entity_id
_entity_poly.type
_entity_poly.pdbx_seq_one_letter_code
_entity_poly.pdbx_strand_id
1 'polypeptide(L)'
;MPEELRAKEIINLRDRELAKQATFRSLWQETADLMFPRENQITGIQTSGTDKSRNIFNTTAVFDSQDMASGLSAAFIPSGQLFFGLKAKDRELSQIDRVRRYLSIATEITHDELFESNFMRQFNETFFARPKSKVIAEYQRRVDNYLGPGAVTTDHIAELHDVGYLP
;
A
#
# COMPACT_ATOMS: atom_id res chain seq x y z
N MET A 1 -3.46 31.11 27.22
CA MET A 1 -2.90 29.92 26.55
C MET A 1 -3.79 29.53 25.37
N PRO A 2 -3.67 30.20 24.21
CA PRO A 2 -4.55 29.97 23.04
C PRO A 2 -4.30 28.63 22.33
N GLU A 3 -3.09 28.09 22.42
CA GLU A 3 -2.71 26.82 21.76
C GLU A 3 -3.38 25.59 22.40
N GLU A 4 -3.59 25.58 23.71
CA GLU A 4 -4.24 24.47 24.42
C GLU A 4 -5.74 24.36 24.09
N LEU A 5 -6.40 25.49 23.83
CA LEU A 5 -7.80 25.51 23.36
C LEU A 5 -7.90 24.96 21.93
N ARG A 6 -6.99 25.37 21.04
CA ARG A 6 -6.94 24.87 19.65
C ARG A 6 -6.63 23.37 19.59
N ALA A 7 -5.77 22.86 20.46
CA ALA A 7 -5.47 21.44 20.56
C ALA A 7 -6.72 20.61 20.96
N LYS A 8 -7.49 21.09 21.93
CA LYS A 8 -8.75 20.44 22.36
C LYS A 8 -9.80 20.42 21.26
N GLU A 9 -9.93 21.51 20.51
CA GLU A 9 -10.83 21.58 19.36
C GLU A 9 -10.46 20.58 18.26
N ILE A 10 -9.17 20.43 17.95
CA ILE A 10 -8.69 19.45 16.97
C ILE A 10 -8.98 18.01 17.43
N ILE A 11 -8.79 17.71 18.72
CA ILE A 11 -9.10 16.38 19.27
C ILE A 11 -10.60 16.08 19.16
N ASN A 12 -11.46 17.05 19.53
CA ASN A 12 -12.91 16.89 19.42
C ASN A 12 -13.35 16.71 17.95
N LEU A 13 -12.71 17.42 17.01
CA LEU A 13 -12.96 17.25 15.58
C LEU A 13 -12.55 15.84 15.13
N ARG A 14 -11.35 15.39 15.50
CA ARG A 14 -10.87 14.03 15.21
C ARG A 14 -11.86 12.98 15.71
N ASP A 15 -12.30 13.09 16.96
CA ASP A 15 -13.18 12.09 17.58
C ASP A 15 -14.56 12.06 16.92
N ARG A 16 -15.09 13.22 16.54
CA ARG A 16 -16.32 13.33 15.77
C ARG A 16 -16.21 12.67 14.39
N GLU A 17 -15.12 12.92 13.66
CA GLU A 17 -14.92 12.33 12.34
C GLU A 17 -14.61 10.83 12.42
N LEU A 18 -13.88 10.38 13.46
CA LEU A 18 -13.65 8.97 13.74
C LEU A 18 -14.96 8.23 14.01
N ALA A 19 -15.87 8.82 14.78
CA ALA A 19 -17.19 8.25 15.04
C ALA A 19 -18.00 8.06 13.76
N LYS A 20 -17.93 8.99 12.80
CA LYS A 20 -18.59 8.85 11.49
C LYS A 20 -17.98 7.74 10.64
N GLN A 21 -16.66 7.53 10.75
CA GLN A 21 -15.95 6.48 10.02
C GLN A 21 -16.14 5.08 10.61
N ALA A 22 -16.80 4.94 11.77
CA ALA A 22 -16.94 3.66 12.46
C ALA A 22 -17.53 2.56 11.57
N THR A 23 -18.57 2.88 10.79
CA THR A 23 -19.19 1.92 9.85
C THR A 23 -18.20 1.43 8.79
N PHE A 24 -17.44 2.34 8.18
CA PHE A 24 -16.43 1.98 7.16
C PHE A 24 -15.29 1.15 7.77
N ARG A 25 -14.85 1.49 8.97
CA ARG A 25 -13.81 0.74 9.68
C ARG A 25 -14.25 -0.70 10.00
N SER A 26 -15.53 -0.92 10.32
CA SER A 26 -16.08 -2.27 10.49
C SER A 26 -16.03 -3.06 9.18
N LEU A 27 -16.49 -2.47 8.07
CA LEU A 27 -16.46 -3.13 6.75
C LEU A 27 -15.03 -3.44 6.29
N TRP A 28 -14.09 -2.52 6.53
CA TRP A 28 -12.69 -2.76 6.23
C TRP A 28 -12.08 -3.86 7.10
N GLN A 29 -12.46 -3.93 8.38
CA GLN A 29 -12.04 -5.01 9.26
C GLN A 29 -12.53 -6.37 8.74
N GLU A 30 -13.81 -6.48 8.38
CA GLU A 30 -14.39 -7.70 7.83
C GLU A 30 -13.69 -8.14 6.53
N THR A 31 -13.38 -7.19 5.65
CA THR A 31 -12.66 -7.46 4.40
C THR A 31 -11.20 -7.87 4.68
N ALA A 32 -10.53 -7.18 5.61
CA ALA A 32 -9.14 -7.46 5.98
C ALA A 32 -8.99 -8.82 6.66
N ASP A 33 -9.99 -9.27 7.42
CA ASP A 33 -9.99 -10.60 8.04
C ASP A 33 -9.99 -11.75 7.00
N LEU A 34 -10.47 -11.48 5.78
CA LEU A 34 -10.51 -12.44 4.69
C LEU A 34 -9.34 -12.29 3.70
N MET A 35 -8.90 -11.06 3.42
CA MET A 35 -7.95 -10.75 2.34
C MET A 35 -6.56 -10.30 2.85
N PHE A 36 -6.49 -9.68 4.03
CA PHE A 36 -5.27 -9.06 4.58
C PHE A 36 -5.06 -9.40 6.06
N PRO A 37 -4.89 -10.69 6.41
CA PRO A 37 -4.81 -11.14 7.81
C PRO A 37 -3.61 -10.57 8.57
N ARG A 38 -2.59 -10.06 7.88
CA ARG A 38 -1.42 -9.45 8.52
C ARG A 38 -1.78 -8.12 9.18
N GLU A 39 -2.55 -7.30 8.47
CA GLU A 39 -2.88 -5.91 8.79
C GLU A 39 -4.34 -5.73 9.26
N ASN A 40 -4.99 -6.81 9.68
CA ASN A 40 -6.38 -6.82 10.15
C ASN A 40 -6.59 -6.19 11.55
N GLN A 41 -5.88 -5.13 11.89
CA GLN A 41 -5.95 -4.45 13.19
C GLN A 41 -6.55 -3.04 13.02
N ILE A 42 -7.71 -2.94 12.37
CA ILE A 42 -8.32 -1.66 11.98
C ILE A 42 -9.21 -1.11 13.10
N THR A 43 -10.02 -1.98 13.72
CA THR A 43 -10.93 -1.61 14.82
C THR A 43 -10.41 -2.08 16.18
N GLY A 44 -9.62 -3.14 16.22
CA GLY A 44 -9.11 -3.75 17.47
C GLY A 44 -7.61 -4.04 17.44
N ILE A 45 -7.00 -3.93 18.62
CA ILE A 45 -5.61 -4.35 18.85
C ILE A 45 -5.65 -5.86 19.12
N GLN A 46 -5.07 -6.67 18.22
CA GLN A 46 -5.01 -8.11 18.40
C GLN A 46 -3.83 -8.50 19.28
N THR A 47 -4.07 -9.38 20.26
CA THR A 47 -3.04 -9.86 21.19
C THR A 47 -1.98 -10.69 20.45
N SER A 48 -0.72 -10.48 20.80
CA SER A 48 0.41 -11.23 20.25
C SER A 48 0.22 -12.75 20.45
N GLY A 49 0.36 -13.53 19.37
CA GLY A 49 0.18 -14.99 19.39
C GLY A 49 -1.21 -15.50 18.96
N THR A 50 -2.16 -14.60 18.68
CA THR A 50 -3.48 -15.00 18.15
C THR A 50 -3.33 -15.48 16.70
N ASP A 51 -3.91 -16.65 16.39
CA ASP A 51 -3.94 -17.15 15.01
C ASP A 51 -4.87 -16.28 14.15
N LYS A 52 -4.26 -15.60 13.17
CA LYS A 52 -4.94 -14.68 12.25
C LYS A 52 -5.44 -15.36 10.97
N SER A 53 -5.13 -16.65 10.77
CA SER A 53 -5.51 -17.39 9.56
C SER A 53 -6.86 -18.09 9.69
N ARG A 54 -7.50 -18.01 10.88
CA ARG A 54 -8.74 -18.74 11.20
C ARG A 54 -9.90 -18.50 10.22
N ASN A 55 -10.00 -17.28 9.69
CA ASN A 55 -11.09 -16.89 8.79
C ASN A 55 -10.75 -17.13 7.30
N ILE A 56 -9.53 -17.59 6.99
CA ILE A 56 -9.09 -17.84 5.63
C ILE A 56 -9.30 -19.31 5.31
N PHE A 57 -10.44 -19.59 4.67
CA PHE A 57 -10.76 -20.94 4.18
C PHE A 57 -10.11 -21.23 2.81
N ASN A 58 -9.83 -20.18 2.02
CA ASN A 58 -9.22 -20.26 0.70
C ASN A 58 -8.34 -19.03 0.44
N THR A 59 -7.25 -19.19 -0.30
CA THR A 59 -6.27 -18.14 -0.59
C THR A 59 -6.58 -17.35 -1.87
N THR A 60 -7.55 -17.75 -2.69
CA THR A 60 -7.88 -17.06 -3.95
C THR A 60 -8.11 -15.55 -3.76
N ALA A 61 -8.93 -15.15 -2.78
CA ALA A 61 -9.20 -13.73 -2.56
C ALA A 61 -7.95 -12.93 -2.14
N VAL A 62 -6.99 -13.58 -1.46
CA VAL A 62 -5.72 -12.95 -1.08
C VAL A 62 -4.84 -12.73 -2.31
N PHE A 63 -4.73 -13.74 -3.17
CA PHE A 63 -3.94 -13.66 -4.40
C PHE A 63 -4.57 -12.69 -5.42
N ASP A 64 -5.88 -12.78 -5.67
CA ASP A 64 -6.57 -11.89 -6.60
C ASP A 64 -6.44 -10.42 -6.19
N SER A 65 -6.46 -10.14 -4.88
CA SER A 65 -6.26 -8.78 -4.37
C SER A 65 -4.84 -8.28 -4.61
N GLN A 66 -3.85 -9.16 -4.49
CA GLN A 66 -2.45 -8.84 -4.77
C GLN A 66 -2.24 -8.61 -6.26
N ASP A 67 -2.79 -9.47 -7.11
CA ASP A 67 -2.72 -9.36 -8.56
C ASP A 67 -3.40 -8.09 -9.07
N MET A 68 -4.61 -7.79 -8.56
CA MET A 68 -5.33 -6.56 -8.86
C MET A 68 -4.51 -5.33 -8.45
N ALA A 69 -3.94 -5.34 -7.24
CA ALA A 69 -3.15 -4.23 -6.77
C ALA A 69 -1.89 -4.05 -7.66
N SER A 70 -1.16 -5.13 -7.98
CA SER A 70 0.01 -5.08 -8.86
C SER A 70 -0.33 -4.53 -10.24
N GLY A 71 -1.47 -4.94 -10.80
CA GLY A 71 -1.99 -4.41 -12.06
C GLY A 71 -2.30 -2.91 -11.99
N LEU A 72 -2.92 -2.44 -10.90
CA LEU A 72 -3.18 -1.00 -10.70
C LEU A 72 -1.90 -0.19 -10.55
N SER A 73 -0.88 -0.72 -9.87
CA SER A 73 0.43 -0.08 -9.74
C SER A 73 1.08 0.14 -11.11
N ALA A 74 1.13 -0.93 -11.91
CA ALA A 74 1.69 -0.87 -13.26
C ALA A 74 0.89 0.08 -14.18
N ALA A 75 -0.43 0.18 -13.97
CA ALA A 75 -1.28 1.06 -14.76
C ALA A 75 -1.16 2.54 -14.35
N PHE A 76 -1.03 2.84 -13.06
CA PHE A 76 -0.97 4.21 -12.55
C PHE A 76 0.43 4.80 -12.61
N ILE A 77 1.46 3.99 -12.38
CA ILE A 77 2.86 4.44 -12.32
C ILE A 77 3.71 3.49 -13.16
N PRO A 78 3.57 3.51 -14.50
CA PRO A 78 4.45 2.75 -15.38
C PRO A 78 5.90 3.20 -15.20
N SER A 79 6.79 2.23 -14.98
CA SER A 79 8.23 2.49 -14.85
C SER A 79 8.80 3.05 -16.16
N GLY A 80 9.49 4.18 -16.08
CA GLY A 80 10.17 4.78 -17.23
C GLY A 80 9.27 5.58 -18.18
N GLN A 81 8.00 5.84 -17.81
CA GLN A 81 7.11 6.73 -18.55
C GLN A 81 6.62 7.88 -17.66
N LEU A 82 6.37 9.05 -18.27
CA LEU A 82 5.70 10.17 -17.63
C LEU A 82 4.21 9.83 -17.40
N PHE A 83 3.81 9.64 -16.15
CA PHE A 83 2.46 9.24 -15.77
C PHE A 83 1.49 10.44 -15.58
N PHE A 84 2.01 11.66 -15.51
CA PHE A 84 1.21 12.88 -15.66
C PHE A 84 1.89 13.94 -16.52
N GLY A 85 1.12 14.96 -16.91
CA GLY A 85 1.64 16.10 -17.68
C GLY A 85 1.03 17.41 -17.23
N LEU A 86 1.86 18.44 -17.07
CA LEU A 86 1.41 19.77 -16.69
C LEU A 86 0.89 20.52 -17.93
N LYS A 87 -0.32 21.09 -17.82
CA LYS A 87 -0.95 21.92 -18.85
C LYS A 87 -1.57 23.16 -18.24
N ALA A 88 -1.50 24.27 -18.96
CA ALA A 88 -2.20 25.50 -18.56
C ALA A 88 -3.71 25.31 -18.72
N LYS A 89 -4.48 25.74 -17.73
CA LYS A 89 -5.95 25.74 -17.80
C LYS A 89 -6.48 26.77 -18.80
N ASP A 90 -5.84 27.94 -18.86
CA ASP A 90 -6.23 29.00 -19.77
C ASP A 90 -5.82 28.68 -21.21
N ARG A 91 -6.80 28.77 -22.10
CA ARG A 91 -6.63 28.41 -23.52
C ARG A 91 -5.61 29.30 -24.21
N GLU A 92 -5.55 30.59 -23.90
CA GLU A 92 -4.61 31.53 -24.51
C GLU A 92 -3.16 31.24 -24.11
N LEU A 93 -2.91 30.99 -22.82
CA LEU A 93 -1.59 30.61 -22.31
C LEU A 93 -1.10 29.28 -22.88
N SER A 94 -2.01 28.32 -23.10
CA SER A 94 -1.66 27.03 -23.68
C SER A 94 -1.24 27.10 -25.16
N GLN A 95 -1.59 28.16 -25.89
CA GLN A 95 -1.16 28.35 -27.29
C GLN A 95 0.25 28.94 -27.42
N ILE A 96 0.80 29.50 -26.33
CA ILE A 96 2.14 30.07 -26.34
C ILE A 96 3.17 28.93 -26.25
N ASP A 97 3.98 28.74 -27.29
CA ASP A 97 4.98 27.65 -27.35
C ASP A 97 5.96 27.69 -26.16
N ARG A 98 6.34 28.88 -25.72
CA ARG A 98 7.21 29.07 -24.54
C ARG A 98 6.60 28.48 -23.27
N VAL A 99 5.30 28.68 -23.06
CA VAL A 99 4.59 28.17 -21.87
C VAL A 99 4.49 26.66 -21.95
N ARG A 100 4.12 26.12 -23.12
CA ARG A 100 4.06 24.67 -23.34
C ARG A 100 5.40 24.01 -23.10
N ARG A 101 6.49 24.58 -23.62
CA ARG A 101 7.86 24.06 -23.44
C ARG A 101 8.28 24.09 -21.97
N TYR A 102 8.01 25.19 -21.27
CA TYR A 102 8.30 25.29 -19.84
C TYR A 102 7.55 24.21 -19.04
N LEU A 103 6.25 24.00 -19.32
CA LEU A 103 5.46 22.98 -18.64
C LEU A 103 5.93 21.55 -18.97
N SER A 104 6.41 21.30 -20.19
CA SER A 104 7.03 20.02 -20.55
C SER A 104 8.30 19.76 -19.73
N ILE A 105 9.20 20.75 -19.64
CA ILE A 105 10.44 20.63 -18.83
C ILE A 105 10.10 20.47 -17.35
N ALA A 106 9.15 21.25 -16.82
CA ALA A 106 8.72 21.12 -15.44
C ALA A 106 8.09 19.74 -15.16
N THR A 107 7.38 19.16 -16.13
CA THR A 107 6.85 17.80 -16.01
C THR A 107 7.97 16.78 -15.89
N GLU A 108 9.00 16.86 -16.75
CA GLU A 108 10.17 15.98 -16.73
C GLU A 108 10.90 16.05 -15.39
N ILE A 109 11.28 17.26 -14.94
CA ILE A 109 11.94 17.48 -13.65
C ILE A 109 11.09 16.94 -12.49
N THR A 110 9.77 17.16 -12.51
CA THR A 110 8.92 16.64 -11.43
C THR A 110 8.92 15.11 -11.39
N HIS A 111 8.93 14.45 -12.54
CA HIS A 111 8.99 12.99 -12.58
C HIS A 111 10.35 12.50 -12.09
N ASP A 112 11.45 13.10 -12.54
CA ASP A 112 12.79 12.75 -12.09
C ASP A 112 12.92 12.86 -10.56
N GLU A 113 12.50 13.99 -9.99
CA GLU A 113 12.48 14.20 -8.53
C GLU A 113 11.57 13.19 -7.80
N LEU A 114 10.42 12.85 -8.38
CA LEU A 114 9.53 11.83 -7.81
C LEU A 114 10.18 10.43 -7.82
N PHE A 115 10.88 10.06 -8.90
CA PHE A 115 11.58 8.78 -9.01
C PHE A 115 12.81 8.70 -8.10
N GLU A 116 13.55 9.80 -7.94
CA GLU A 116 14.70 9.87 -7.02
C GLU A 116 14.28 9.94 -5.55
N SER A 117 13.07 10.44 -5.27
CA SER A 117 12.53 10.47 -3.91
C SER A 117 12.11 9.09 -3.39
N ASN A 118 11.78 9.03 -2.09
CA ASN A 118 11.16 7.84 -1.51
C ASN A 118 9.70 7.63 -1.93
N PHE A 119 9.14 8.45 -2.83
CA PHE A 119 7.74 8.36 -3.27
C PHE A 119 7.42 6.97 -3.81
N MET A 120 8.25 6.43 -4.72
CA MET A 120 8.03 5.09 -5.27
C MET A 120 8.12 4.02 -4.19
N ARG A 121 9.00 4.20 -3.21
CA ARG A 121 9.13 3.28 -2.07
C ARG A 121 7.95 3.38 -1.13
N GLN A 122 7.42 4.58 -0.85
CA GLN A 122 6.26 4.79 0.01
C GLN A 122 4.97 4.36 -0.66
N PHE A 123 4.84 4.60 -1.96
CA PHE A 123 3.76 4.08 -2.79
C PHE A 123 3.77 2.56 -2.75
N ASN A 124 4.95 1.94 -2.92
CA ASN A 124 5.09 0.50 -2.75
C ASN A 124 4.98 0.05 -1.29
N GLU A 125 5.41 0.74 -0.25
CA GLU A 125 5.31 0.27 1.14
C GLU A 125 3.89 0.37 1.68
N THR A 126 3.16 1.40 1.26
CA THR A 126 1.74 1.60 1.61
C THR A 126 0.84 0.60 0.88
N PHE A 127 1.36 -0.09 -0.15
CA PHE A 127 0.53 -0.82 -1.10
C PHE A 127 1.08 -2.23 -1.51
N PHE A 128 2.39 -2.51 -1.42
CA PHE A 128 3.11 -3.64 -2.09
C PHE A 128 4.38 -4.26 -1.45
N ALA A 129 5.24 -3.60 -0.67
CA ALA A 129 6.64 -4.04 -0.46
C ALA A 129 6.97 -4.52 0.97
N ARG A 130 6.81 -5.83 1.24
CA ARG A 130 7.38 -6.44 2.46
C ARG A 130 8.80 -6.95 2.15
N PRO A 131 9.75 -6.94 3.12
CA PRO A 131 11.10 -7.41 2.85
C PRO A 131 11.15 -8.94 2.61
N LYS A 132 11.78 -9.40 1.52
CA LYS A 132 11.98 -10.83 1.17
C LYS A 132 12.41 -11.72 2.35
N SER A 133 13.40 -11.27 3.11
CA SER A 133 13.92 -12.01 4.27
C SER A 133 12.88 -12.19 5.38
N LYS A 134 11.96 -11.23 5.52
CA LYS A 134 10.81 -11.34 6.42
C LYS A 134 9.75 -12.28 5.86
N VAL A 135 9.49 -12.23 4.55
CA VAL A 135 8.52 -13.10 3.85
C VAL A 135 8.93 -14.57 3.94
N ILE A 136 10.19 -14.87 3.66
CA ILE A 136 10.78 -16.21 3.72
C ILE A 136 10.79 -16.74 5.16
N ALA A 137 11.26 -15.95 6.13
CA ALA A 137 11.32 -16.36 7.53
C ALA A 137 9.92 -16.60 8.13
N GLU A 138 8.93 -15.79 7.75
CA GLU A 138 7.55 -15.94 8.21
C GLU A 138 6.89 -17.17 7.59
N TYR A 139 7.16 -17.47 6.31
CA TYR A 139 6.67 -18.67 5.64
C TYR A 139 7.24 -19.94 6.26
N GLN A 140 8.57 -20.01 6.42
CA GLN A 140 9.25 -21.16 7.03
C GLN A 140 8.68 -21.45 8.42
N ARG A 141 8.54 -20.40 9.25
CA ARG A 141 7.99 -20.53 10.61
C ARG A 141 6.55 -21.03 10.61
N ARG A 142 5.72 -20.63 9.64
CA ARG A 142 4.34 -21.13 9.54
C ARG A 142 4.34 -22.61 9.19
N VAL A 143 5.04 -23.01 8.13
CA VAL A 143 5.08 -24.41 7.68
C VAL A 143 5.62 -25.33 8.78
N ASP A 144 6.71 -24.93 9.43
CA ASP A 144 7.34 -25.71 10.50
C ASP A 144 6.40 -25.93 11.70
N ASN A 145 5.55 -24.94 12.01
CA ASN A 145 4.59 -25.05 13.11
C ASN A 145 3.38 -25.94 12.80
N TYR A 146 3.02 -26.12 11.52
CA TYR A 146 1.86 -26.93 11.12
C TYR A 146 2.24 -28.35 10.68
N LEU A 147 3.38 -28.51 10.00
CA LEU A 147 3.79 -29.77 9.36
C LEU A 147 5.04 -30.39 10.00
N GLY A 148 5.65 -29.69 10.96
CA GLY A 148 6.89 -30.11 11.62
C GLY A 148 8.13 -29.43 11.02
N PRO A 149 9.21 -29.26 11.80
CA PRO A 149 10.39 -28.51 11.37
C PRO A 149 11.03 -29.08 10.12
N GLY A 150 11.21 -28.24 9.09
CA GLY A 150 11.92 -28.60 7.85
C GLY A 150 11.11 -29.50 6.90
N ALA A 151 9.81 -29.66 7.11
CA ALA A 151 8.97 -30.50 6.25
C ALA A 151 8.81 -29.96 4.81
N VAL A 152 8.98 -28.65 4.61
CA VAL A 152 8.90 -27.98 3.29
C VAL A 152 9.99 -26.91 3.20
N THR A 153 10.65 -26.79 2.04
CA THR A 153 11.70 -25.80 1.77
C THR A 153 11.11 -24.44 1.37
N THR A 154 11.89 -23.35 1.48
CA THR A 154 11.45 -21.99 1.13
C THR A 154 11.81 -21.55 -0.29
N ASP A 155 12.48 -22.39 -1.05
CA ASP A 155 13.15 -21.98 -2.28
C ASP A 155 12.16 -21.48 -3.34
N HIS A 156 10.99 -22.12 -3.46
CA HIS A 156 9.92 -21.69 -4.36
C HIS A 156 9.29 -20.36 -3.95
N ILE A 157 9.19 -20.07 -2.64
CA ILE A 157 8.70 -18.77 -2.15
C ILE A 157 9.74 -17.66 -2.40
N ALA A 158 11.02 -18.00 -2.30
CA ALA A 158 12.11 -17.08 -2.63
C ALA A 158 12.13 -16.74 -4.12
N GLU A 159 11.96 -17.74 -4.99
CA GLU A 159 11.83 -17.55 -6.45
C GLU A 159 10.61 -16.70 -6.79
N LEU A 160 9.44 -17.02 -6.21
CA LEU A 160 8.21 -16.25 -6.45
C LEU A 160 8.32 -14.78 -6.01
N HIS A 161 9.07 -14.50 -4.94
CA HIS A 161 9.38 -13.12 -4.55
C HIS A 161 10.38 -12.46 -5.52
N ASP A 162 11.35 -13.20 -6.07
CA ASP A 162 12.32 -12.65 -7.03
C ASP A 162 11.69 -12.33 -8.39
N VAL A 163 10.69 -13.11 -8.80
CA VAL A 163 9.91 -12.85 -10.02
C VAL A 163 8.78 -11.83 -9.79
N GLY A 164 8.66 -11.26 -8.58
CA GLY A 164 7.68 -10.21 -8.25
C GLY A 164 6.24 -10.71 -8.09
N TYR A 165 6.04 -12.02 -7.99
CA TYR A 165 4.73 -12.65 -7.77
C TYR A 165 4.35 -12.76 -6.29
N LEU A 166 5.26 -12.46 -5.36
CA LEU A 166 4.97 -12.34 -3.93
C LEU A 166 5.49 -10.99 -3.39
N PRO A 167 4.67 -10.26 -2.61
CA PRO A 167 5.06 -9.00 -1.95
C PRO A 167 5.96 -9.21 -0.71
#